data_AF-A0A7V8F4U0-F1
#
_entry.id   AF-A0A7V8F4U0-F1
#
_cell.length_a   1.000
_cell.length_b   1.000
_cell.length_c   1.000
_cell.angle_alpha   90.00
_cell.angle_beta   90.00
_cell.angle_gamma   90.00
#
_symmetry.space_group_name_H-M   'P 1'
#
loop_
_entity.id
_entity.type
_entity.pdbx_description
1 polymer ?
#
loop_
_entity_poly.entity_id
_entity_poly.type
_entity_poly.pdbx_seq_one_letter_code
_entity_poly.pdbx_strand_id
1 'polypeptide(L)'
;MPSIHRTLVRGVLATTLLASTISTAFAATRDVDSLMPPLANAQATSRSATTNALSRVALRVESYDALVRRDPSIKASKAEVARMQHYLRNTYQGMTTNGTFVVGAETFDCVPIAQQPSLRGGGTVAAPPLGLRTSRSGTSAQRCAEGSVPFRRLTIDEIAAHRTLEDFLSKERPEAADDRHYYAHVAQTAPSNILGGGAGLNLWKPVVDNHTMSLLQIWLSGQSEANATQTAEVGWQVQPGAWNTYDPTIFVYWTADGYSQTGCYNLGCTGFVQTASDLALGSSIPSDRYSVKGGSQGIVNVSWQRNNDDGSWWLVLDGEAVGYLPGNLYGQGDLGRADGNRLMDAGGEIADGGKPAAPMGSGEYADAGYRQAAFVTDLHYLDGNLAKQPVDLMSGNTWINPTPHCYTLSLIGVNASDIPGGLPEGTSTTPNHEAGMSGTSFYLGGPGTANADCQAANPSIASRSLR
;
A
#
# COMPACT_ATOMS: atom_id res chain seq x y z
N MET A 1 1.02 -28.68 -66.15
CA MET A 1 2.46 -28.88 -65.84
C MET A 1 3.06 -27.53 -65.50
N PRO A 2 3.89 -27.46 -64.43
CA PRO A 2 4.12 -26.29 -63.57
C PRO A 2 5.33 -25.46 -64.08
N SER A 3 5.78 -24.33 -63.55
CA SER A 3 6.06 -23.91 -62.17
C SER A 3 6.55 -22.45 -62.24
N ILE A 4 6.07 -21.55 -61.36
CA ILE A 4 6.82 -20.32 -61.04
C ILE A 4 7.07 -20.32 -59.53
N HIS A 5 8.36 -20.39 -59.21
CA HIS A 5 8.94 -20.49 -57.88
C HIS A 5 8.59 -19.28 -56.99
N ARG A 6 8.04 -19.56 -55.80
CA ARG A 6 8.19 -18.68 -54.63
C ARG A 6 9.46 -19.08 -53.89
N THR A 7 10.40 -18.14 -53.83
CA THR A 7 11.64 -18.24 -53.06
C THR A 7 11.32 -18.17 -51.57
N LEU A 8 11.49 -19.29 -50.87
CA LEU A 8 11.57 -19.36 -49.41
C LEU A 8 12.99 -18.94 -48.99
N VAL A 9 13.13 -17.77 -48.36
CA VAL A 9 14.35 -17.43 -47.62
C VAL A 9 14.24 -18.07 -46.24
N ARG A 10 14.94 -19.19 -46.06
CA ARG A 10 15.25 -19.77 -44.74
C ARG A 10 16.36 -18.91 -44.11
N GLY A 11 16.00 -18.09 -43.13
CA GLY A 11 16.94 -17.44 -42.22
C GLY A 11 17.03 -18.25 -40.92
N VAL A 12 18.22 -18.79 -40.67
CA VAL A 12 18.60 -19.60 -39.52
C VAL A 12 18.49 -18.79 -38.22
N LEU A 13 17.59 -19.19 -37.30
CA LEU A 13 17.65 -18.73 -35.90
C LEU A 13 18.80 -19.48 -35.22
N ALA A 14 19.94 -18.81 -35.08
CA ALA A 14 20.98 -19.22 -34.16
C ALA A 14 20.56 -18.80 -32.75
N THR A 15 20.13 -19.77 -31.95
CA THR A 15 19.88 -19.63 -30.51
C THR A 15 21.22 -19.50 -29.79
N THR A 16 21.68 -18.26 -29.60
CA THR A 16 22.70 -17.97 -28.59
C THR A 16 22.02 -17.98 -27.22
N LEU A 17 22.14 -19.11 -26.52
CA LEU A 17 21.96 -19.15 -25.07
C LEU A 17 23.03 -18.27 -24.43
N LEU A 18 22.69 -17.01 -24.16
CA LEU A 18 23.38 -16.24 -23.14
C LEU A 18 22.94 -16.81 -21.80
N ALA A 19 23.82 -17.59 -21.19
CA ALA A 19 23.71 -17.98 -19.80
C ALA A 19 23.50 -16.71 -18.97
N SER A 20 22.30 -16.56 -18.42
CA SER A 20 21.97 -15.52 -17.45
C SER A 20 22.85 -15.74 -16.23
N THR A 21 23.94 -14.98 -16.15
CA THR A 21 24.66 -14.77 -14.90
C THR A 21 23.68 -14.13 -13.93
N ILE A 22 23.40 -14.83 -12.83
CA ILE A 22 22.70 -14.30 -11.68
C ILE A 22 23.57 -13.15 -11.16
N SER A 23 23.29 -11.92 -11.59
CA SER A 23 23.73 -10.74 -10.86
C SER A 23 22.91 -10.72 -9.58
N THR A 24 23.51 -11.17 -8.47
CA THR A 24 23.15 -10.69 -7.15
C THR A 24 23.47 -9.20 -7.13
N ALA A 25 22.55 -8.38 -7.65
CA ALA A 25 22.58 -6.96 -7.39
C ALA A 25 22.35 -6.84 -5.88
N PHE A 26 23.40 -6.48 -5.14
CA PHE A 26 23.20 -5.90 -3.81
C PHE A 26 22.28 -4.70 -4.04
N ALA A 27 21.03 -4.78 -3.57
CA ALA A 27 20.20 -3.58 -3.46
C ALA A 27 21.05 -2.54 -2.73
N ALA A 28 21.24 -1.37 -3.35
CA ALA A 28 22.08 -0.34 -2.77
C ALA A 28 21.50 0.04 -1.41
N THR A 29 22.31 -0.07 -0.35
CA THR A 29 21.90 0.28 1.02
C THR A 29 21.47 1.75 1.03
N ARG A 30 20.24 2.02 1.45
CA ARG A 30 19.66 3.36 1.46
C ARG A 30 20.35 4.22 2.54
N ASP A 31 20.65 5.47 2.23
CA ASP A 31 21.20 6.39 3.22
C ASP A 31 20.16 6.71 4.31
N VAL A 32 20.54 6.55 5.59
CA VAL A 32 19.64 6.74 6.74
C VAL A 32 19.23 8.21 6.87
N ASP A 33 20.12 9.14 6.54
CA ASP A 33 19.84 10.58 6.67
C ASP A 33 18.89 11.07 5.56
N SER A 34 18.90 10.44 4.39
CA SER A 34 17.91 10.66 3.34
C SER A 34 16.54 10.04 3.68
N LEU A 35 16.54 8.80 4.19
CA LEU A 35 15.36 8.07 4.62
C LEU A 35 14.59 8.77 5.74
N MET A 36 15.35 9.18 6.76
CA MET A 36 14.85 9.75 7.99
C MET A 36 15.78 10.92 8.33
N PRO A 37 15.56 12.12 7.75
CA PRO A 37 16.37 13.27 8.04
C PRO A 37 16.34 13.59 9.54
N PRO A 38 17.48 13.93 10.15
CA PRO A 38 17.48 14.40 11.52
C PRO A 38 16.67 15.69 11.61
N LEU A 39 15.97 15.89 12.73
CA LEU A 39 15.40 17.20 13.01
C LEU A 39 16.55 18.21 13.12
N ALA A 40 16.54 19.25 12.29
CA ALA A 40 17.52 20.33 12.37
C ALA A 40 17.63 20.76 13.84
N ASN A 41 18.87 20.80 14.36
CA ASN A 41 19.17 20.98 15.77
C ASN A 41 18.17 21.92 16.44
N ALA A 42 17.53 21.45 17.50
CA ALA A 42 16.72 22.24 18.42
C ALA A 42 17.57 23.29 19.18
N GLN A 43 18.34 24.08 18.44
CA GLN A 43 19.01 25.27 18.93
C GLN A 43 18.01 26.43 18.84
N ALA A 44 17.53 26.81 20.02
CA ALA A 44 17.02 28.14 20.33
C ALA A 44 15.72 28.60 19.64
N THR A 45 14.58 28.09 20.09
CA THR A 45 13.36 28.92 20.23
C THR A 45 12.69 28.69 21.57
N SER A 46 13.35 29.15 22.64
CA SER A 46 12.63 29.61 23.82
C SER A 46 11.95 30.94 23.49
N ARG A 47 10.78 30.91 22.85
CA ARG A 47 9.85 32.05 22.90
C ARG A 47 8.43 31.63 22.57
N SER A 48 7.61 31.73 23.61
CA SER A 48 6.14 31.67 23.62
C SER A 48 5.52 30.28 23.48
N ALA A 49 5.61 29.49 24.55
CA ALA A 49 4.64 28.43 24.81
C ALA A 49 3.66 28.94 25.86
N THR A 50 2.42 29.21 25.44
CA THR A 50 1.26 28.99 26.29
C THR A 50 1.34 27.57 26.86
N THR A 51 1.04 27.44 28.13
CA THR A 51 1.25 26.25 28.99
C THR A 51 0.60 24.98 28.46
N ASN A 52 1.29 24.25 27.58
CA ASN A 52 1.14 22.81 27.38
C ASN A 52 2.53 22.19 27.50
N ALA A 53 2.73 21.31 28.48
CA ALA A 53 4.03 20.69 28.75
C ALA A 53 4.38 19.68 27.64
N LEU A 54 5.24 20.08 26.70
CA LEU A 54 5.80 19.18 25.69
C LEU A 54 6.89 18.30 26.32
N SER A 55 6.82 16.99 26.11
CA SER A 55 7.83 16.03 26.56
C SER A 55 8.71 15.59 25.38
N ARG A 56 9.96 15.16 25.65
CA ARG A 56 10.83 14.56 24.63
C ARG A 56 10.62 13.05 24.59
N VAL A 57 10.65 12.45 23.41
CA VAL A 57 10.62 10.99 23.27
C VAL A 57 11.96 10.42 23.76
N ALA A 58 11.91 9.52 24.75
CA ALA A 58 13.10 8.90 25.30
C ALA A 58 13.53 7.68 24.46
N LEU A 59 14.73 7.74 23.89
CA LEU A 59 15.35 6.62 23.19
C LEU A 59 16.02 5.67 24.19
N ARG A 60 15.65 4.39 24.16
CA ARG A 60 16.39 3.34 24.85
C ARG A 60 17.59 2.94 23.98
N VAL A 61 18.80 3.34 24.40
CA VAL A 61 20.04 2.93 23.74
C VAL A 61 20.63 1.75 24.50
N GLU A 62 20.83 0.64 23.81
CA GLU A 62 21.38 -0.59 24.36
C GLU A 62 22.48 -1.13 23.42
N SER A 63 23.48 -1.81 23.97
CA SER A 63 24.52 -2.44 23.14
C SER A 63 23.98 -3.67 22.42
N TYR A 64 24.54 -3.97 21.23
CA TYR A 64 24.21 -5.18 20.47
C TYR A 64 24.25 -6.45 21.34
N ASP A 65 25.32 -6.63 22.13
CA ASP A 65 25.45 -7.84 22.95
C ASP A 65 24.38 -7.93 24.04
N ALA A 66 23.89 -6.79 24.56
CA ALA A 66 22.81 -6.78 25.54
C ALA A 66 21.45 -7.04 24.86
N LEU A 67 21.23 -6.47 23.68
CA LEU A 67 20.04 -6.71 22.85
C LEU A 67 19.87 -8.21 22.53
N VAL A 68 20.89 -8.85 21.94
CA VAL A 68 20.83 -10.28 21.56
C VAL A 68 20.77 -11.20 22.78
N ARG A 69 21.39 -10.82 23.91
CA ARG A 69 21.24 -11.58 25.16
C ARG A 69 19.82 -11.51 25.72
N ARG A 70 19.14 -10.36 25.59
CA ARG A 70 17.74 -10.22 26.01
C ARG A 70 16.82 -10.98 25.07
N ASP A 71 17.02 -10.80 23.77
CA ASP A 71 16.15 -11.32 22.73
C ASP A 71 16.95 -12.13 21.70
N PRO A 72 16.96 -13.47 21.84
CA PRO A 72 17.62 -14.35 20.89
C PRO A 72 16.97 -14.39 19.50
N SER A 73 15.80 -13.79 19.30
CA SER A 73 15.09 -13.76 18.01
C SER A 73 15.59 -12.67 17.05
N ILE A 74 16.45 -11.77 17.54
CA ILE A 74 17.06 -10.69 16.75
C ILE A 74 17.84 -11.28 15.58
N LYS A 75 17.50 -10.82 14.37
CA LYS A 75 18.07 -11.32 13.11
C LYS A 75 19.12 -10.38 12.52
N ALA A 76 19.08 -9.10 12.85
CA ALA A 76 20.00 -8.11 12.34
C ALA A 76 21.45 -8.37 12.80
N SER A 77 22.41 -8.19 11.89
CA SER A 77 23.83 -8.22 12.24
C SER A 77 24.20 -7.05 13.16
N LYS A 78 25.36 -7.12 13.84
CA LYS A 78 25.86 -6.00 14.66
C LYS A 78 25.96 -4.68 13.88
N ALA A 79 26.34 -4.74 12.61
CA ALA A 79 26.43 -3.55 11.75
C ALA A 79 25.03 -3.00 11.44
N GLU A 80 24.07 -3.86 11.10
CA GLU A 80 22.69 -3.44 10.83
C GLU A 80 21.99 -2.91 12.08
N VAL A 81 22.21 -3.50 13.26
CA VAL A 81 21.72 -2.95 14.53
C VAL A 81 22.23 -1.53 14.76
N ALA A 82 23.50 -1.24 14.45
CA ALA A 82 24.04 0.12 14.58
C ALA A 82 23.36 1.10 13.61
N ARG A 83 23.03 0.64 12.40
CA ARG A 83 22.32 1.42 11.36
C ARG A 83 20.85 1.65 11.72
N MET A 84 20.16 0.63 12.20
CA MET A 84 18.81 0.69 12.78
C MET A 84 18.74 1.63 13.99
N GLN A 85 19.75 1.61 14.86
CA GLN A 85 19.87 2.59 15.95
C GLN A 85 20.10 4.01 15.42
N HIS A 86 20.83 4.20 14.31
CA HIS A 86 20.95 5.50 13.66
C HIS A 86 19.59 5.98 13.15
N TYR A 87 18.84 5.11 12.48
CA TYR A 87 17.49 5.40 12.02
C TYR A 87 16.55 5.82 13.18
N LEU A 88 16.55 5.09 14.31
CA LEU A 88 15.77 5.47 15.49
C LEU A 88 16.24 6.79 16.10
N ARG A 89 17.57 7.04 16.16
CA ARG A 89 18.10 8.33 16.62
C ARG A 89 17.58 9.46 15.76
N ASN A 90 17.67 9.35 14.43
CA ASN A 90 17.13 10.38 13.54
C ASN A 90 15.61 10.52 13.73
N THR A 91 14.89 9.42 13.91
CA THR A 91 13.44 9.42 14.12
C THR A 91 13.04 10.25 15.35
N TYR A 92 13.69 10.06 16.50
CA TYR A 92 13.21 10.58 17.79
C TYR A 92 14.05 11.72 18.39
N GLN A 93 15.31 11.90 17.99
CA GLN A 93 16.17 12.93 18.57
C GLN A 93 15.65 14.33 18.24
N GLY A 94 15.29 15.08 19.27
CA GLY A 94 14.73 16.43 19.14
C GLY A 94 13.22 16.46 18.89
N MET A 95 12.58 15.31 18.72
CA MET A 95 11.13 15.20 18.58
C MET A 95 10.44 15.51 19.90
N THR A 96 9.39 16.32 19.84
CA THR A 96 8.53 16.65 20.96
C THR A 96 7.19 15.95 20.81
N THR A 97 6.66 15.47 21.93
CA THR A 97 5.30 14.91 22.02
C THR A 97 4.43 15.75 22.94
N ASN A 98 3.18 15.98 22.56
CA ASN A 98 2.16 16.66 23.37
C ASN A 98 1.14 15.68 23.98
N GLY A 99 1.32 14.38 23.78
CA GLY A 99 0.43 13.33 24.26
C GLY A 99 0.84 11.96 23.72
N THR A 100 0.45 10.90 24.41
CA THR A 100 0.68 9.53 23.97
C THR A 100 -0.60 8.74 24.23
N PHE A 101 -0.97 7.87 23.31
CA PHE A 101 -2.05 6.92 23.49
C PHE A 101 -1.68 5.56 22.90
N VAL A 102 -2.49 4.55 23.24
CA VAL A 102 -2.28 3.17 22.79
C VAL A 102 -3.50 2.71 22.00
N VAL A 103 -3.26 2.02 20.87
CA VAL A 103 -4.28 1.36 20.07
C VAL A 103 -3.84 -0.08 19.86
N GLY A 104 -4.57 -1.04 20.44
CA GLY A 104 -4.14 -2.44 20.45
C GLY A 104 -2.81 -2.60 21.20
N ALA A 105 -1.81 -3.17 20.54
CA ALA A 105 -0.44 -3.31 21.05
C ALA A 105 0.45 -2.10 20.76
N GLU A 106 -0.03 -1.14 19.97
CA GLU A 106 0.77 -0.09 19.38
C GLU A 106 0.69 1.21 20.16
N THR A 107 1.85 1.84 20.37
CA THR A 107 1.94 3.14 21.04
C THR A 107 2.10 4.25 20.00
N PHE A 108 1.30 5.31 20.13
CA PHE A 108 1.34 6.48 19.25
C PHE A 108 1.69 7.73 20.05
N ASP A 109 2.70 8.44 19.58
CA ASP A 109 3.10 9.75 20.08
C ASP A 109 2.46 10.84 19.24
N CYS A 110 1.88 11.84 19.90
CA CYS A 110 1.32 13.00 19.23
C CYS A 110 2.41 14.02 18.94
N VAL A 111 2.90 14.01 17.70
CA VAL A 111 4.02 14.83 17.25
C VAL A 111 3.51 16.02 16.44
N PRO A 112 4.11 17.22 16.57
CA PRO A 112 3.77 18.35 15.72
C PRO A 112 3.91 17.98 14.24
N ILE A 113 2.97 18.42 13.39
CA ILE A 113 2.96 18.09 11.95
C ILE A 113 4.33 18.39 11.32
N ALA A 114 4.94 19.53 11.64
CA ALA A 114 6.23 19.95 11.10
C ALA A 114 7.43 19.06 11.48
N GLN A 115 7.29 18.16 12.46
CA GLN A 115 8.36 17.24 12.89
C GLN A 115 8.29 15.87 12.22
N GLN A 116 7.28 15.62 11.37
CA GLN A 116 7.18 14.42 10.54
C GLN A 116 8.37 14.33 9.57
N PRO A 117 8.83 13.12 9.22
CA PRO A 117 10.05 12.91 8.42
C PRO A 117 10.10 13.76 7.16
N SER A 118 8.99 13.79 6.41
CA SER A 118 8.83 14.51 5.14
C SER A 118 8.93 16.04 5.25
N LEU A 119 8.83 16.61 6.45
CA LEU A 119 8.81 18.08 6.67
C LEU A 119 10.07 18.62 7.35
N ARG A 120 10.99 17.76 7.79
CA ARG A 120 12.18 18.15 8.58
C ARG A 120 13.18 19.02 7.83
N GLY A 121 13.10 19.03 6.50
CA GLY A 121 13.86 19.96 5.63
C GLY A 121 13.31 21.38 5.56
N GLY A 122 12.35 21.75 6.42
CA GLY A 122 11.65 23.05 6.36
C GLY A 122 10.50 23.09 5.36
N GLY A 123 9.92 21.92 5.07
CA GLY A 123 8.78 21.80 4.16
C GLY A 123 7.54 22.51 4.69
N THR A 124 6.70 23.01 3.78
CA THR A 124 5.39 23.57 4.12
C THR A 124 4.32 22.50 3.96
N VAL A 125 3.29 22.57 4.82
CA VAL A 125 2.16 21.67 4.74
C VAL A 125 1.24 22.13 3.61
N ALA A 126 0.93 21.25 2.67
CA ALA A 126 0.01 21.53 1.59
C ALA A 126 -1.42 21.72 2.13
N ALA A 127 -2.24 22.47 1.38
CA ALA A 127 -3.67 22.54 1.64
C ALA A 127 -4.39 21.39 0.89
N PRO A 128 -5.42 20.78 1.49
CA PRO A 128 -6.23 19.79 0.79
C PRO A 128 -7.04 20.43 -0.36
N PRO A 129 -7.38 19.66 -1.41
CA PRO A 129 -8.30 20.10 -2.44
C PRO A 129 -9.58 20.71 -1.86
N LEU A 130 -10.08 21.76 -2.52
CA LEU A 130 -11.30 22.46 -2.12
C LEU A 130 -12.49 21.49 -2.01
N GLY A 131 -13.26 21.63 -0.94
CA GLY A 131 -14.46 20.83 -0.70
C GLY A 131 -14.22 19.51 0.03
N LEU A 132 -12.97 19.06 0.18
CA LEU A 132 -12.65 17.93 1.04
C LEU A 132 -12.82 18.31 2.51
N ARG A 133 -13.48 17.44 3.26
CA ARG A 133 -13.57 17.58 4.70
C ARG A 133 -12.23 17.24 5.31
N THR A 134 -11.76 18.03 6.26
CA THR A 134 -10.67 17.63 7.14
C THR A 134 -11.27 17.23 8.47
N SER A 135 -10.66 16.25 9.14
CA SER A 135 -11.07 15.92 10.51
C SER A 135 -10.96 17.18 11.36
N ARG A 136 -12.12 17.64 11.81
CA ARG A 136 -12.27 18.76 12.74
C ARG A 136 -13.16 18.25 13.86
N SER A 137 -12.51 17.81 14.94
CA SER A 137 -13.14 17.61 16.24
C SER A 137 -14.02 16.36 16.43
N GLY A 138 -13.42 15.18 16.54
CA GLY A 138 -13.98 14.05 17.31
C GLY A 138 -13.60 14.08 18.81
N THR A 139 -14.38 13.48 19.71
CA THR A 139 -14.06 13.38 21.16
C THR A 139 -13.38 12.06 21.55
N SER A 140 -12.82 11.32 20.59
CA SER A 140 -12.18 10.03 20.85
C SER A 140 -10.91 10.21 21.72
N ALA A 141 -10.70 9.28 22.67
CA ALA A 141 -9.51 9.25 23.52
C ALA A 141 -8.23 8.82 22.77
N GLN A 142 -8.37 8.39 21.52
CA GLN A 142 -7.30 7.91 20.63
C GLN A 142 -7.05 8.90 19.50
N ARG A 143 -6.73 10.14 19.85
CA ARG A 143 -6.41 11.21 18.90
C ARG A 143 -5.39 12.17 19.47
N CYS A 144 -4.76 12.93 18.59
CA CYS A 144 -3.90 14.04 18.91
C CYS A 144 -4.65 15.38 18.89
N ALA A 145 -4.06 16.39 19.52
CA ALA A 145 -4.56 17.75 19.41
C ALA A 145 -4.33 18.31 18.00
N GLU A 146 -5.11 19.32 17.62
CA GLU A 146 -4.90 20.04 16.36
C GLU A 146 -3.44 20.55 16.26
N GLY A 147 -2.86 20.45 15.07
CA GLY A 147 -1.44 20.75 14.82
C GLY A 147 -0.48 19.61 15.14
N SER A 148 -0.98 18.47 15.65
CA SER A 148 -0.21 17.24 15.84
C SER A 148 -0.89 16.02 15.22
N VAL A 149 -0.08 15.02 14.88
CA VAL A 149 -0.53 13.76 14.28
C VAL A 149 -0.07 12.57 15.11
N PRO A 150 -0.84 11.47 15.15
CA PRO A 150 -0.37 10.22 15.72
C PRO A 150 0.85 9.69 14.95
N PHE A 151 1.95 9.47 15.64
CA PHE A 151 3.18 8.91 15.10
C PHE A 151 3.51 7.61 15.83
N ARG A 152 3.54 6.50 15.10
CA ARG A 152 3.78 5.17 15.69
C ARG A 152 5.18 5.10 16.30
N ARG A 153 5.26 4.60 17.53
CA ARG A 153 6.52 4.41 18.24
C ARG A 153 7.16 3.08 17.86
N LEU A 154 8.28 3.16 17.14
CA LEU A 154 9.13 2.05 16.76
C LEU A 154 10.13 1.74 17.89
N THR A 155 10.46 0.46 18.02
CA THR A 155 11.46 -0.02 18.97
C THR A 155 12.62 -0.70 18.25
N ILE A 156 13.77 -0.81 18.93
CA ILE A 156 14.91 -1.55 18.37
C ILE A 156 14.60 -3.03 18.21
N ASP A 157 13.80 -3.61 19.12
CA ASP A 157 13.40 -5.01 19.07
C ASP A 157 12.61 -5.32 17.79
N GLU A 158 11.69 -4.43 17.44
CA GLU A 158 10.86 -4.56 16.24
C GLU A 158 11.67 -4.46 14.94
N ILE A 159 12.48 -3.41 14.79
CA ILE A 159 13.23 -3.22 13.54
C ILE A 159 14.35 -4.26 13.40
N ALA A 160 14.98 -4.69 14.50
CA ALA A 160 16.06 -5.67 14.48
C ALA A 160 15.59 -7.14 14.45
N ALA A 161 14.27 -7.37 14.52
CA ALA A 161 13.65 -8.64 14.14
C ALA A 161 13.76 -8.93 12.63
N HIS A 162 14.14 -7.93 11.83
CA HIS A 162 14.46 -8.03 10.40
C HIS A 162 15.97 -8.09 10.18
N ARG A 163 16.44 -8.68 9.07
CA ARG A 163 17.89 -8.81 8.81
C ARG A 163 18.57 -7.49 8.48
N THR A 164 17.87 -6.61 7.76
CA THR A 164 18.37 -5.28 7.32
C THR A 164 17.32 -4.21 7.58
N LEU A 165 17.73 -2.93 7.56
CA LEU A 165 16.77 -1.83 7.64
C LEU A 165 15.82 -1.80 6.42
N GLU A 166 16.32 -2.17 5.24
CA GLU A 166 15.51 -2.31 4.03
C GLU A 166 14.42 -3.36 4.19
N ASP A 167 14.75 -4.53 4.77
CA ASP A 167 13.80 -5.61 5.04
C ASP A 167 12.63 -5.15 5.94
N PHE A 168 12.89 -4.20 6.86
CA PHE A 168 11.86 -3.59 7.71
C PHE A 168 11.02 -2.54 6.96
N LEU A 169 11.63 -1.77 6.06
CA LEU A 169 10.97 -0.68 5.34
C LEU A 169 10.21 -1.17 4.10
N SER A 170 10.58 -2.31 3.54
CA SER A 170 10.02 -2.83 2.30
C SER A 170 8.58 -3.31 2.49
N LYS A 171 7.77 -3.13 1.44
CA LYS A 171 6.50 -3.86 1.28
C LYS A 171 6.75 -5.35 1.08
N GLU A 172 7.77 -5.68 0.28
CA GLU A 172 8.23 -7.04 0.02
C GLU A 172 8.77 -7.70 1.29
N ARG A 173 8.72 -9.04 1.32
CA ARG A 173 9.08 -9.86 2.47
C ARG A 173 10.34 -10.66 2.15
N PRO A 174 11.53 -10.04 2.22
CA PRO A 174 12.77 -10.68 1.79
C PRO A 174 13.16 -11.91 2.63
N GLU A 175 12.55 -12.12 3.80
CA GLU A 175 12.76 -13.32 4.63
C GLU A 175 12.02 -14.57 4.13
N ALA A 176 11.01 -14.39 3.28
CA ALA A 176 10.42 -15.49 2.54
C ALA A 176 11.45 -16.01 1.52
N ALA A 177 11.69 -17.33 1.52
CA ALA A 177 12.61 -17.95 0.56
C ALA A 177 12.14 -17.82 -0.91
N ASP A 178 10.85 -17.52 -1.11
CA ASP A 178 10.18 -17.32 -2.39
C ASP A 178 8.95 -16.42 -2.14
N ASP A 179 9.14 -15.10 -2.09
CA ASP A 179 8.06 -14.12 -1.89
C ASP A 179 7.21 -14.03 -3.16
N ARG A 180 6.09 -14.77 -3.17
CA ARG A 180 5.20 -14.84 -4.33
C ARG A 180 3.98 -13.99 -4.11
N HIS A 181 3.63 -13.25 -5.15
CA HIS A 181 2.46 -12.40 -5.15
C HIS A 181 1.35 -13.01 -5.99
N TYR A 182 0.14 -12.93 -5.46
CA TYR A 182 -1.09 -13.42 -6.08
C TYR A 182 -2.17 -12.35 -5.98
N TYR A 183 -2.99 -12.24 -7.01
CA TYR A 183 -3.81 -11.07 -7.24
C TYR A 183 -5.26 -11.42 -7.62
N ALA A 184 -6.18 -10.54 -7.25
CA ALA A 184 -7.53 -10.46 -7.79
C ALA A 184 -7.97 -8.99 -7.83
N HIS A 185 -7.83 -8.34 -8.98
CA HIS A 185 -8.03 -6.90 -9.10
C HIS A 185 -8.56 -6.47 -10.47
N VAL A 186 -9.06 -5.23 -10.50
CA VAL A 186 -9.58 -4.56 -11.69
C VAL A 186 -8.94 -3.19 -11.82
N ALA A 187 -8.31 -2.92 -12.96
CA ALA A 187 -7.63 -1.67 -13.26
C ALA A 187 -8.25 -0.94 -14.46
N GLN A 188 -8.50 0.36 -14.29
CA GLN A 188 -8.79 1.28 -15.40
C GLN A 188 -7.48 1.79 -15.98
N THR A 189 -7.26 1.57 -17.28
CA THR A 189 -6.01 1.91 -17.98
C THR A 189 -6.10 3.12 -18.91
N ALA A 190 -7.32 3.64 -19.09
CA ALA A 190 -7.58 4.87 -19.83
C ALA A 190 -8.79 5.62 -19.24
N PRO A 191 -8.93 6.94 -19.39
CA PRO A 191 -8.00 7.83 -20.08
C PRO A 191 -6.65 7.91 -19.37
N SER A 192 -5.61 8.35 -20.05
CA SER A 192 -4.26 8.41 -19.47
C SER A 192 -4.13 9.45 -18.34
N ASN A 193 -4.90 10.53 -18.40
CA ASN A 193 -4.83 11.65 -17.46
C ASN A 193 -5.72 11.48 -16.22
N ILE A 194 -5.66 10.31 -15.58
CA ILE A 194 -6.36 10.08 -14.30
C ILE A 194 -5.77 11.00 -13.23
N LEU A 195 -6.62 11.80 -12.59
CA LEU A 195 -6.23 12.73 -11.51
C LEU A 195 -6.62 12.21 -10.12
N GLY A 196 -7.05 10.95 -10.03
CA GLY A 196 -7.43 10.33 -8.77
C GLY A 196 -8.33 9.12 -9.00
N GLY A 197 -8.82 8.56 -7.92
CA GLY A 197 -9.74 7.45 -7.95
C GLY A 197 -9.92 6.86 -6.57
N GLY A 198 -10.95 6.04 -6.43
CA GLY A 198 -11.33 5.50 -5.14
C GLY A 198 -12.21 4.27 -5.25
N ALA A 199 -12.38 3.64 -4.10
CA ALA A 199 -13.30 2.54 -3.93
C ALA A 199 -13.67 2.35 -2.45
N GLY A 200 -14.80 1.70 -2.21
CA GLY A 200 -15.11 1.03 -0.95
C GLY A 200 -14.49 -0.36 -0.93
N LEU A 201 -13.62 -0.61 0.05
CA LEU A 201 -12.95 -1.89 0.26
C LEU A 201 -13.65 -2.65 1.38
N ASN A 202 -14.26 -3.79 1.06
CA ASN A 202 -14.93 -4.60 2.08
C ASN A 202 -13.92 -5.13 3.11
N LEU A 203 -14.24 -5.02 4.39
CA LEU A 203 -13.31 -5.26 5.49
C LEU A 203 -13.52 -6.63 6.13
N TRP A 204 -12.49 -7.47 6.12
CA TRP A 204 -12.47 -8.80 6.74
C TRP A 204 -11.22 -8.99 7.59
N LYS A 205 -11.23 -10.00 8.45
CA LYS A 205 -10.07 -10.47 9.21
C LYS A 205 -9.65 -11.86 8.70
N PRO A 206 -8.94 -11.96 7.56
CA PRO A 206 -8.37 -13.22 7.10
C PRO A 206 -7.36 -13.78 8.11
N VAL A 207 -7.37 -15.10 8.28
CA VAL A 207 -6.39 -15.80 9.13
C VAL A 207 -5.13 -16.06 8.33
N VAL A 208 -4.02 -15.43 8.72
CA VAL A 208 -2.73 -15.53 8.04
C VAL A 208 -1.64 -15.91 9.04
N ASP A 209 -0.51 -16.43 8.57
CA ASP A 209 0.67 -16.62 9.41
C ASP A 209 1.56 -15.36 9.46
N ASN A 210 2.69 -15.44 10.15
CA ASN A 210 3.59 -14.29 10.32
C ASN A 210 4.35 -13.88 9.04
N HIS A 211 4.38 -14.74 8.03
CA HIS A 211 5.09 -14.56 6.76
C HIS A 211 4.15 -14.32 5.57
N THR A 212 2.82 -14.32 5.79
CA THR A 212 1.81 -14.01 4.78
C THR A 212 1.22 -12.59 4.88
N MET A 213 0.95 -11.96 3.73
CA MET A 213 0.19 -10.72 3.56
C MET A 213 -1.16 -11.06 2.97
N SER A 214 -2.22 -10.48 3.51
CA SER A 214 -3.50 -10.43 2.83
C SER A 214 -4.03 -9.02 2.89
N LEU A 215 -4.27 -8.40 1.75
CA LEU A 215 -4.71 -7.03 1.67
C LEU A 215 -5.83 -6.83 0.66
N LEU A 216 -6.62 -5.79 0.89
CA LEU A 216 -7.42 -5.11 -0.12
C LEU A 216 -6.96 -3.65 -0.17
N GLN A 217 -6.79 -3.11 -1.37
CA GLN A 217 -6.28 -1.77 -1.57
C GLN A 217 -6.78 -1.14 -2.87
N ILE A 218 -6.53 0.16 -2.99
CA ILE A 218 -6.45 0.86 -4.28
C ILE A 218 -5.02 1.31 -4.52
N TRP A 219 -4.64 1.42 -5.78
CA TRP A 219 -3.37 2.03 -6.15
C TRP A 219 -3.47 2.83 -7.44
N LEU A 220 -2.87 4.02 -7.41
CA LEU A 220 -2.58 4.78 -8.62
C LEU A 220 -1.19 4.40 -9.11
N SER A 221 -1.08 4.03 -10.38
CA SER A 221 0.17 3.60 -11.00
C SER A 221 0.55 4.46 -12.19
N GLY A 222 1.84 4.56 -12.45
CA GLY A 222 2.42 5.20 -13.64
C GLY A 222 3.89 4.81 -13.78
N GLN A 223 4.64 5.52 -14.62
CA GLN A 223 6.05 5.24 -14.85
C GLN A 223 6.94 6.47 -14.69
N SER A 224 8.17 6.24 -14.24
CA SER A 224 9.24 7.23 -14.32
C SER A 224 9.76 7.36 -15.75
N GLU A 225 10.59 8.38 -16.01
CA GLU A 225 11.29 8.53 -17.31
C GLU A 225 12.18 7.33 -17.65
N ALA A 226 12.62 6.59 -16.64
CA ALA A 226 13.41 5.36 -16.79
C ALA A 226 12.53 4.10 -16.90
N ASN A 227 11.22 4.25 -17.11
CA ASN A 227 10.22 3.19 -17.14
C ASN A 227 10.13 2.37 -15.83
N ALA A 228 10.58 2.93 -14.72
CA ALA A 228 10.40 2.32 -13.40
C ALA A 228 8.99 2.59 -12.90
N THR A 229 8.33 1.59 -12.31
CA THR A 229 6.96 1.73 -11.81
C THR A 229 6.88 2.76 -10.68
N GLN A 230 5.87 3.60 -10.73
CA GLN A 230 5.51 4.54 -9.68
C GLN A 230 4.15 4.17 -9.11
N THR A 231 4.00 4.18 -7.78
CA THR A 231 2.73 3.87 -7.13
C THR A 231 2.42 4.81 -5.97
N ALA A 232 1.13 5.08 -5.77
CA ALA A 232 0.54 5.59 -4.55
C ALA A 232 -0.54 4.62 -4.08
N GLU A 233 -0.37 4.02 -2.92
CA GLU A 233 -1.13 2.85 -2.46
C GLU A 233 -1.81 3.14 -1.12
N VAL A 234 -3.07 2.71 -0.99
CA VAL A 234 -3.78 2.76 0.28
C VAL A 234 -4.78 1.61 0.38
N GLY A 235 -4.90 1.07 1.57
CA GLY A 235 -5.90 0.04 1.85
C GLY A 235 -5.84 -0.42 3.29
N TRP A 236 -6.32 -1.64 3.51
CA TRP A 236 -6.11 -2.37 4.74
C TRP A 236 -5.40 -3.68 4.45
N GLN A 237 -4.61 -4.13 5.40
CA GLN A 237 -3.91 -5.41 5.30
C GLN A 237 -3.82 -6.14 6.64
N VAL A 238 -3.77 -7.46 6.58
CA VAL A 238 -3.32 -8.32 7.67
C VAL A 238 -1.91 -8.79 7.33
N GLN A 239 -0.93 -8.26 8.06
CA GLN A 239 0.50 -8.55 7.90
C GLN A 239 1.16 -8.55 9.29
N PRO A 240 1.12 -9.67 10.01
CA PRO A 240 1.65 -9.74 11.37
C PRO A 240 3.15 -9.40 11.44
N GLY A 241 3.91 -9.78 10.42
CA GLY A 241 5.34 -9.45 10.33
C GLY A 241 5.66 -7.94 10.29
N ALA A 242 4.76 -7.08 9.79
CA ALA A 242 4.99 -5.62 9.78
C ALA A 242 4.28 -4.88 10.92
N TRP A 243 3.14 -5.39 11.39
CA TRP A 243 2.29 -4.67 12.35
C TRP A 243 2.26 -5.28 13.75
N ASN A 244 2.88 -6.43 13.96
CA ASN A 244 2.83 -7.20 15.21
C ASN A 244 1.38 -7.46 15.71
N THR A 245 0.44 -7.56 14.77
CA THR A 245 -0.97 -7.82 15.01
C THR A 245 -1.56 -8.64 13.86
N TYR A 246 -2.56 -9.46 14.18
CA TYR A 246 -3.35 -10.22 13.21
C TYR A 246 -4.65 -9.50 12.85
N ASP A 247 -4.81 -8.24 13.26
CA ASP A 247 -5.96 -7.42 12.95
C ASP A 247 -5.71 -6.59 11.67
N PRO A 248 -6.74 -6.39 10.83
CA PRO A 248 -6.66 -5.51 9.67
C PRO A 248 -6.18 -4.12 10.04
N THR A 249 -5.16 -3.65 9.35
CA THR A 249 -4.45 -2.40 9.66
C THR A 249 -4.43 -1.51 8.42
N ILE A 250 -4.82 -0.24 8.59
CA ILE A 250 -4.75 0.74 7.49
C ILE A 250 -3.28 1.06 7.21
N PHE A 251 -2.94 1.07 5.92
CA PHE A 251 -1.60 1.41 5.46
C PHE A 251 -1.64 2.40 4.31
N VAL A 252 -0.57 3.18 4.20
CA VAL A 252 -0.18 3.93 3.02
C VAL A 252 1.19 3.43 2.58
N TYR A 253 1.38 3.22 1.29
CA TYR A 253 2.69 2.92 0.69
C TYR A 253 2.86 3.73 -0.59
N TRP A 254 4.11 3.93 -1.00
CA TRP A 254 4.43 4.59 -2.26
C TRP A 254 5.77 4.11 -2.79
N THR A 255 6.00 4.22 -4.09
CA THR A 255 7.34 4.11 -4.70
C THR A 255 7.43 5.02 -5.91
N ALA A 256 8.61 5.57 -6.19
CA ALA A 256 8.93 6.31 -7.40
C ALA A 256 9.87 5.56 -8.36
N ASP A 257 10.42 4.41 -7.94
CA ASP A 257 11.50 3.71 -8.64
C ASP A 257 11.32 2.18 -8.71
N GLY A 258 10.08 1.72 -8.75
CA GLY A 258 9.77 0.29 -8.86
C GLY A 258 10.17 -0.52 -7.63
N TYR A 259 9.95 0.01 -6.43
CA TYR A 259 10.22 -0.63 -5.14
C TYR A 259 11.70 -0.90 -4.88
N SER A 260 12.60 -0.20 -5.58
CA SER A 260 14.04 -0.45 -5.53
C SER A 260 14.71 0.26 -4.35
N GLN A 261 14.65 1.59 -4.32
CA GLN A 261 15.30 2.44 -3.30
C GLN A 261 14.35 3.49 -2.73
N THR A 262 13.09 3.54 -3.18
CA THR A 262 12.07 4.45 -2.65
C THR A 262 10.91 3.70 -2.01
N GLY A 263 10.18 4.40 -1.14
CA GLY A 263 9.03 3.84 -0.45
C GLY A 263 9.29 3.34 0.96
N CYS A 264 8.22 3.36 1.74
CA CYS A 264 8.07 2.75 3.06
C CYS A 264 6.59 2.88 3.46
N TYR A 265 6.19 2.13 4.49
CA TYR A 265 4.87 2.30 5.08
C TYR A 265 4.72 3.61 5.86
N ASN A 266 3.57 4.27 5.67
CA ASN A 266 3.09 5.37 6.50
C ASN A 266 4.15 6.48 6.67
N LEU A 267 4.54 6.77 7.92
CA LEU A 267 5.54 7.77 8.30
C LEU A 267 6.90 7.13 8.65
N GLY A 268 7.17 5.90 8.18
CA GLY A 268 8.43 5.18 8.43
C GLY A 268 9.64 5.77 7.67
N CYS A 269 9.42 6.69 6.74
CA CYS A 269 10.45 7.42 6.03
C CYS A 269 9.86 8.70 5.45
N THR A 270 10.71 9.53 4.85
CA THR A 270 10.28 10.66 4.02
C THR A 270 9.37 10.19 2.89
N GLY A 271 8.34 10.98 2.55
CA GLY A 271 7.33 10.62 1.56
C GLY A 271 5.96 11.17 1.93
N PHE A 272 5.19 10.39 2.69
CA PHE A 272 3.85 10.78 3.13
C PHE A 272 3.89 11.88 4.19
N VAL A 273 2.95 12.82 4.10
CA VAL A 273 2.70 13.86 5.11
C VAL A 273 1.30 13.65 5.65
N GLN A 274 1.19 13.24 6.92
CA GLN A 274 -0.10 13.14 7.58
C GLN A 274 -0.55 14.51 8.10
N THR A 275 -1.85 14.77 8.03
CA THR A 275 -2.47 15.99 8.57
C THR A 275 -3.64 15.69 9.51
N ALA A 276 -4.27 14.52 9.39
CA ALA A 276 -5.32 14.09 10.31
C ALA A 276 -4.76 13.80 11.70
N SER A 277 -5.41 14.37 12.72
CA SER A 277 -5.03 14.23 14.13
C SER A 277 -5.67 13.01 14.82
N ASP A 278 -6.68 12.40 14.20
CA ASP A 278 -7.52 11.35 14.78
C ASP A 278 -7.46 10.02 14.03
N LEU A 279 -6.58 9.90 13.04
CA LEU A 279 -6.27 8.65 12.37
C LEU A 279 -4.85 8.20 12.75
N ALA A 280 -4.72 7.04 13.38
CA ALA A 280 -3.42 6.44 13.65
C ALA A 280 -3.07 5.44 12.52
N LEU A 281 -2.29 5.87 11.53
CA LEU A 281 -1.83 4.98 10.45
C LEU A 281 -0.97 3.85 11.02
N GLY A 282 -1.18 2.61 10.55
CA GLY A 282 -0.53 1.43 11.12
C GLY A 282 -1.18 0.92 12.41
N SER A 283 -2.36 1.43 12.79
CA SER A 283 -3.17 0.86 13.88
C SER A 283 -4.25 -0.08 13.35
N SER A 284 -4.61 -1.06 14.19
CA SER A 284 -5.69 -2.00 13.91
C SER A 284 -7.05 -1.29 13.81
N ILE A 285 -7.81 -1.62 12.78
CA ILE A 285 -9.19 -1.17 12.61
C ILE A 285 -10.06 -1.85 13.68
N PRO A 286 -10.97 -1.13 14.37
CA PRO A 286 -11.87 -1.72 15.36
C PRO A 286 -12.68 -2.90 14.84
N SER A 287 -12.82 -3.94 15.67
CA SER A 287 -13.42 -5.22 15.27
C SER A 287 -14.93 -5.19 15.04
N ASP A 288 -15.62 -4.18 15.57
CA ASP A 288 -17.03 -3.91 15.30
C ASP A 288 -17.30 -3.45 13.86
N ARG A 289 -16.24 -3.03 13.14
CA ARG A 289 -16.31 -2.74 11.70
C ARG A 289 -16.08 -3.95 10.81
N TYR A 290 -15.69 -5.11 11.32
CA TYR A 290 -15.40 -6.26 10.47
C TYR A 290 -16.68 -6.84 9.87
N SER A 291 -16.56 -7.38 8.65
CA SER A 291 -17.64 -8.14 8.04
C SER A 291 -17.82 -9.50 8.72
N VAL A 292 -19.06 -9.97 8.73
CA VAL A 292 -19.47 -11.26 9.30
C VAL A 292 -20.11 -12.08 8.19
N LYS A 293 -19.72 -13.35 8.08
CA LYS A 293 -20.30 -14.29 7.11
C LYS A 293 -21.83 -14.38 7.28
N GLY A 294 -22.57 -14.10 6.21
CA GLY A 294 -24.03 -14.00 6.21
C GLY A 294 -24.64 -12.80 6.95
N GLY A 295 -23.80 -11.94 7.57
CA GLY A 295 -24.20 -10.87 8.47
C GLY A 295 -23.84 -9.46 7.97
N SER A 296 -23.55 -8.58 8.93
CA SER A 296 -23.12 -7.19 8.67
C SER A 296 -21.85 -7.15 7.83
N GLN A 297 -21.76 -6.16 6.93
CA GLN A 297 -20.60 -5.97 6.06
C GLN A 297 -19.96 -4.62 6.38
N GLY A 298 -18.66 -4.64 6.66
CA GLY A 298 -17.85 -3.45 6.85
C GLY A 298 -17.20 -2.99 5.55
N ILE A 299 -17.08 -1.69 5.34
CA ILE A 299 -16.43 -1.11 4.16
C ILE A 299 -15.53 0.02 4.64
N VAL A 300 -14.28 0.07 4.17
CA VAL A 300 -13.38 1.22 4.30
C VAL A 300 -13.38 1.96 2.97
N ASN A 301 -13.79 3.22 2.95
CA ASN A 301 -13.77 4.01 1.72
C ASN A 301 -12.43 4.74 1.62
N VAL A 302 -11.75 4.56 0.50
CA VAL A 302 -10.46 5.20 0.23
C VAL A 302 -10.46 5.84 -1.14
N SER A 303 -9.80 6.99 -1.27
CA SER A 303 -9.53 7.59 -2.57
C SER A 303 -8.27 8.45 -2.56
N TRP A 304 -7.59 8.49 -3.69
CA TRP A 304 -6.55 9.47 -3.99
C TRP A 304 -7.11 10.58 -4.86
N GLN A 305 -6.72 11.82 -4.61
CA GLN A 305 -7.04 12.96 -5.45
C GLN A 305 -5.81 13.87 -5.62
N ARG A 306 -5.41 14.14 -6.87
CA ARG A 306 -4.36 15.11 -7.17
C ARG A 306 -4.88 16.52 -6.91
N ASN A 307 -4.09 17.31 -6.21
CA ASN A 307 -4.29 18.75 -6.11
C ASN A 307 -3.64 19.43 -7.33
N ASN A 308 -4.41 20.23 -8.05
CA ASN A 308 -3.92 20.90 -9.26
C ASN A 308 -2.96 22.06 -8.95
N ASP A 309 -3.03 22.63 -7.74
CA ASP A 309 -2.23 23.80 -7.36
C ASP A 309 -0.76 23.46 -7.11
N ASP A 310 -0.49 22.32 -6.45
CA ASP A 310 0.87 21.92 -6.04
C ASP A 310 1.29 20.51 -6.54
N GLY A 311 0.36 19.77 -7.15
CA GLY A 311 0.59 18.42 -7.64
C GLY A 311 0.61 17.33 -6.57
N SER A 312 0.29 17.64 -5.32
CA SER A 312 0.23 16.67 -4.23
C SER A 312 -0.93 15.69 -4.43
N TRP A 313 -0.68 14.41 -4.17
CA TRP A 313 -1.71 13.37 -4.14
C TRP A 313 -2.29 13.28 -2.74
N TRP A 314 -3.52 13.77 -2.56
CA TRP A 314 -4.22 13.73 -1.28
C TRP A 314 -4.95 12.41 -1.10
N LEU A 315 -4.71 11.81 0.06
CA LEU A 315 -5.46 10.65 0.53
C LEU A 315 -6.72 11.12 1.24
N VAL A 316 -7.84 10.52 0.88
CA VAL A 316 -9.13 10.66 1.55
C VAL A 316 -9.55 9.28 2.07
N LEU A 317 -9.89 9.20 3.35
CA LEU A 317 -10.36 8.00 4.03
C LEU A 317 -11.70 8.29 4.69
N ASP A 318 -12.71 7.46 4.41
CA ASP A 318 -14.10 7.61 4.88
C ASP A 318 -14.64 9.05 4.73
N GLY A 319 -14.26 9.72 3.63
CA GLY A 319 -14.71 11.07 3.26
C GLY A 319 -13.89 12.22 3.87
N GLU A 320 -12.81 11.93 4.60
CA GLU A 320 -11.95 12.93 5.22
C GLU A 320 -10.53 12.90 4.63
N ALA A 321 -9.98 14.07 4.30
CA ALA A 321 -8.60 14.22 3.87
C ALA A 321 -7.66 13.95 5.04
N VAL A 322 -6.77 12.97 4.91
CA VAL A 322 -5.91 12.49 6.01
C VAL A 322 -4.45 12.90 5.87
N GLY A 323 -4.00 13.16 4.66
CA GLY A 323 -2.60 13.46 4.34
C GLY A 323 -2.35 13.39 2.84
N TYR A 324 -1.09 13.55 2.43
CA TYR A 324 -0.72 13.59 1.02
C TYR A 324 0.68 13.07 0.74
N LEU A 325 0.88 12.65 -0.50
CA LEU A 325 2.19 12.40 -1.11
C LEU A 325 2.54 13.60 -2.00
N PRO A 326 3.61 14.35 -1.73
CA PRO A 326 4.07 15.42 -2.61
C PRO A 326 4.33 14.93 -4.03
N GLY A 327 3.87 15.67 -5.05
CA GLY A 327 4.05 15.28 -6.45
C GLY A 327 5.53 15.19 -6.86
N ASN A 328 6.41 15.98 -6.24
CA ASN A 328 7.84 15.97 -6.53
C ASN A 328 8.55 14.67 -6.11
N LEU A 329 7.94 13.82 -5.27
CA LEU A 329 8.44 12.48 -4.96
C LEU A 329 8.64 11.64 -6.24
N TYR A 330 7.81 11.89 -7.24
CA TYR A 330 7.76 11.14 -8.49
C TYR A 330 8.58 11.79 -9.63
N GLY A 331 9.28 12.90 -9.35
CA GLY A 331 10.08 13.61 -10.35
C GLY A 331 9.26 14.03 -11.58
N GLN A 332 9.81 13.80 -12.79
CA GLN A 332 9.10 14.01 -14.06
C GLN A 332 8.34 12.76 -14.54
N GLY A 333 8.18 11.75 -13.67
CA GLY A 333 7.36 10.58 -13.97
C GLY A 333 5.87 10.91 -14.03
N ASP A 334 5.08 9.90 -14.38
CA ASP A 334 3.65 10.05 -14.60
C ASP A 334 2.90 10.50 -13.34
N LEU A 335 3.29 10.04 -12.15
CA LEU A 335 2.67 10.53 -10.91
C LEU A 335 3.14 11.95 -10.54
N GLY A 336 4.25 12.44 -11.10
CA GLY A 336 4.75 13.79 -10.80
C GLY A 336 4.14 14.88 -11.67
N ARG A 337 3.94 14.59 -12.96
CA ARG A 337 3.42 15.55 -13.95
C ARG A 337 1.93 15.80 -13.78
N ALA A 338 1.33 16.72 -14.54
CA ALA A 338 -0.14 16.89 -14.57
C ALA A 338 -0.77 15.99 -15.64
N ASP A 339 -0.08 15.79 -16.75
CA ASP A 339 -0.46 15.06 -17.96
C ASP A 339 0.10 13.62 -18.02
N GLY A 340 0.61 13.11 -16.90
CA GLY A 340 1.19 11.77 -16.82
C GLY A 340 0.17 10.67 -17.11
N ASN A 341 0.65 9.58 -17.71
CA ASN A 341 -0.16 8.41 -18.05
C ASN A 341 -0.33 7.51 -16.82
N ARG A 342 -1.56 7.40 -16.32
CA ARG A 342 -1.84 6.75 -15.04
C ARG A 342 -2.94 5.73 -15.16
N LEU A 343 -2.86 4.75 -14.26
CA LEU A 343 -3.86 3.71 -14.07
C LEU A 343 -4.47 3.88 -12.68
N MET A 344 -5.76 3.55 -12.56
CA MET A 344 -6.44 3.41 -11.27
C MET A 344 -6.80 1.95 -11.08
N ASP A 345 -6.34 1.36 -9.99
CA ASP A 345 -6.49 -0.07 -9.72
C ASP A 345 -7.08 -0.30 -8.34
N ALA A 346 -7.84 -1.38 -8.19
CA ALA A 346 -8.42 -1.81 -6.92
C ALA A 346 -8.57 -3.32 -6.87
N GLY A 347 -8.31 -3.91 -5.72
CA GLY A 347 -8.49 -5.33 -5.50
C GLY A 347 -7.68 -5.87 -4.35
N GLY A 348 -7.44 -7.18 -4.38
CA GLY A 348 -6.70 -7.89 -3.37
C GLY A 348 -5.35 -8.41 -3.85
N GLU A 349 -4.42 -8.51 -2.91
CA GLU A 349 -3.08 -9.06 -3.09
C GLU A 349 -2.75 -9.96 -1.90
N ILE A 350 -2.22 -11.14 -2.21
CA ILE A 350 -1.54 -12.01 -1.25
C ILE A 350 -0.07 -12.00 -1.57
N ALA A 351 0.78 -11.75 -0.58
CA ALA A 351 2.20 -12.07 -0.63
C ALA A 351 2.48 -13.19 0.37
N ASP A 352 3.07 -14.29 -0.07
CA ASP A 352 3.34 -15.44 0.79
C ASP A 352 4.69 -16.08 0.46
N GLY A 353 5.35 -16.65 1.47
CA GLY A 353 6.62 -17.34 1.32
C GLY A 353 6.54 -18.77 0.80
N GLY A 354 5.51 -19.08 0.01
CA GLY A 354 5.19 -20.46 -0.37
C GLY A 354 4.02 -20.62 -1.33
N LYS A 355 3.00 -21.38 -0.91
CA LYS A 355 1.88 -21.83 -1.76
C LYS A 355 0.67 -20.90 -1.56
N PRO A 356 -0.13 -20.60 -2.60
CA PRO A 356 -1.30 -19.74 -2.48
C PRO A 356 -2.42 -20.44 -1.71
N ALA A 357 -2.36 -20.38 -0.38
CA ALA A 357 -3.31 -21.00 0.53
C ALA A 357 -3.87 -20.01 1.56
N ALA A 358 -3.37 -18.77 1.55
CA ALA A 358 -3.80 -17.73 2.46
C ALA A 358 -5.15 -17.13 2.02
N PRO A 359 -6.07 -16.89 2.96
CA PRO A 359 -7.34 -16.26 2.63
C PRO A 359 -7.17 -14.81 2.18
N MET A 360 -7.63 -14.49 0.97
CA MET A 360 -7.87 -13.11 0.53
C MET A 360 -9.28 -12.67 0.93
N GLY A 361 -9.40 -11.50 1.55
CA GLY A 361 -10.70 -10.97 1.99
C GLY A 361 -11.37 -11.89 3.00
N SER A 362 -12.54 -12.46 2.65
CA SER A 362 -13.24 -13.42 3.50
C SER A 362 -12.64 -14.83 3.47
N GLY A 363 -11.78 -15.12 2.49
CA GLY A 363 -11.28 -16.46 2.19
C GLY A 363 -12.22 -17.30 1.30
N GLU A 364 -13.42 -16.82 0.99
CA GLU A 364 -14.34 -17.44 0.03
C GLU A 364 -14.00 -17.03 -1.40
N TYR A 365 -14.29 -17.92 -2.36
CA TYR A 365 -14.22 -17.57 -3.78
C TYR A 365 -15.28 -16.52 -4.16
N ALA A 366 -15.02 -15.78 -5.24
CA ALA A 366 -15.81 -14.61 -5.61
C ALA A 366 -17.27 -14.94 -5.98
N ASP A 367 -17.53 -16.15 -6.48
CA ASP A 367 -18.87 -16.62 -6.84
C ASP A 367 -19.77 -16.90 -5.63
N ALA A 368 -19.21 -16.97 -4.41
CA ALA A 368 -19.99 -17.07 -3.18
C ALA A 368 -20.88 -15.83 -2.95
N GLY A 369 -20.52 -14.68 -3.54
CA GLY A 369 -21.35 -13.49 -3.60
C GLY A 369 -21.54 -12.76 -2.26
N TYR A 370 -22.59 -11.95 -2.18
CA TYR A 370 -22.78 -11.00 -1.08
C TYR A 370 -22.86 -11.65 0.30
N ARG A 371 -22.16 -11.02 1.26
CA ARG A 371 -21.99 -11.49 2.64
C ARG A 371 -21.23 -12.82 2.79
N GLN A 372 -20.69 -13.36 1.71
CA GLN A 372 -19.86 -14.56 1.72
C GLN A 372 -18.45 -14.23 1.19
N ALA A 373 -18.36 -13.74 -0.04
CA ALA A 373 -17.14 -13.24 -0.65
C ALA A 373 -16.82 -11.81 -0.19
N ALA A 374 -15.54 -11.46 -0.26
CA ALA A 374 -15.15 -10.05 -0.18
C ALA A 374 -15.51 -9.32 -1.47
N PHE A 375 -15.58 -7.99 -1.41
CA PHE A 375 -15.91 -7.18 -2.56
C PHE A 375 -15.22 -5.82 -2.55
N VAL A 376 -15.12 -5.26 -3.75
CA VAL A 376 -14.84 -3.84 -3.97
C VAL A 376 -16.13 -3.22 -4.51
N THR A 377 -16.50 -2.05 -4.02
CA THR A 377 -17.68 -1.29 -4.46
C THR A 377 -17.30 0.15 -4.77
N ASP A 378 -18.13 0.83 -5.57
CA ASP A 378 -17.94 2.23 -5.94
C ASP A 378 -16.55 2.51 -6.55
N LEU A 379 -16.03 1.56 -7.34
CA LEU A 379 -14.77 1.74 -8.04
C LEU A 379 -14.91 2.84 -9.09
N HIS A 380 -14.08 3.87 -8.97
CA HIS A 380 -14.11 5.03 -9.85
C HIS A 380 -12.72 5.63 -10.04
N TYR A 381 -12.58 6.41 -11.11
CA TYR A 381 -11.45 7.31 -11.33
C TYR A 381 -11.94 8.77 -11.38
N LEU A 382 -11.02 9.70 -11.19
CA LEU A 382 -11.24 11.13 -11.42
C LEU A 382 -10.60 11.49 -12.76
N ASP A 383 -11.39 12.02 -13.69
CA ASP A 383 -10.88 12.43 -14.99
C ASP A 383 -10.05 13.74 -14.92
N GLY A 384 -9.60 14.23 -16.07
CA GLY A 384 -8.81 15.46 -16.18
C GLY A 384 -9.49 16.73 -15.65
N ASN A 385 -10.81 16.70 -15.42
CA ASN A 385 -11.58 17.79 -14.82
C ASN A 385 -11.92 17.51 -13.34
N LEU A 386 -11.30 16.49 -12.74
CA LEU A 386 -11.63 15.96 -11.41
C LEU A 386 -13.07 15.45 -11.28
N ALA A 387 -13.75 15.14 -12.39
CA ALA A 387 -15.08 14.56 -12.33
C ALA A 387 -14.97 13.05 -12.07
N LYS A 388 -15.79 12.57 -11.13
CA LYS A 388 -15.87 11.15 -10.79
C LYS A 388 -16.54 10.38 -11.92
N GLN A 389 -15.83 9.38 -12.43
CA GLN A 389 -16.30 8.47 -13.47
C GLN A 389 -16.28 7.03 -12.95
N PRO A 390 -17.37 6.26 -13.06
CA PRO A 390 -17.34 4.83 -12.74
C PRO A 390 -16.39 4.10 -13.70
N VAL A 391 -15.67 3.10 -13.18
CA VAL A 391 -14.87 2.22 -14.04
C VAL A 391 -15.80 1.36 -14.89
N ASP A 392 -15.58 1.32 -16.20
CA ASP A 392 -16.40 0.55 -17.13
C ASP A 392 -15.83 -0.86 -17.31
N LEU A 393 -16.44 -1.84 -16.66
CA LEU A 393 -16.00 -3.25 -16.72
C LEU A 393 -16.09 -3.86 -18.12
N MET A 394 -16.87 -3.27 -19.02
CA MET A 394 -17.03 -3.74 -20.41
C MET A 394 -16.06 -3.01 -21.37
N SER A 395 -15.24 -2.09 -20.87
CA SER A 395 -14.27 -1.37 -21.69
C SER A 395 -13.05 -2.22 -22.00
N GLY A 396 -12.53 -2.11 -23.23
CA GLY A 396 -11.20 -2.66 -23.58
C GLY A 396 -10.05 -1.97 -22.85
N ASN A 397 -10.33 -0.87 -22.12
CA ASN A 397 -9.38 -0.17 -21.26
C ASN A 397 -9.50 -0.61 -19.79
N THR A 398 -10.17 -1.73 -19.52
CA THR A 398 -10.27 -2.29 -18.18
C THR A 398 -9.53 -3.61 -18.14
N TRP A 399 -8.54 -3.70 -17.27
CA TRP A 399 -7.79 -4.92 -17.04
C TRP A 399 -8.37 -5.68 -15.86
N ILE A 400 -8.83 -6.90 -16.12
CA ILE A 400 -9.33 -7.84 -15.11
C ILE A 400 -8.25 -8.90 -14.90
N ASN A 401 -7.71 -8.99 -13.68
CA ASN A 401 -6.55 -9.84 -13.40
C ASN A 401 -6.75 -10.68 -12.13
N PRO A 402 -7.38 -11.85 -12.25
CA PRO A 402 -7.40 -12.86 -11.20
C PRO A 402 -6.10 -13.68 -11.21
N THR A 403 -5.89 -14.44 -10.14
CA THR A 403 -5.01 -15.61 -10.16
C THR A 403 -5.90 -16.81 -10.40
N PRO A 404 -5.89 -17.40 -11.61
CA PRO A 404 -6.79 -18.48 -11.97
C PRO A 404 -6.84 -19.59 -10.90
N HIS A 405 -8.04 -20.09 -10.60
CA HIS A 405 -8.34 -21.13 -9.61
C HIS A 405 -8.01 -20.81 -8.13
N CYS A 406 -7.33 -19.70 -7.84
CA CYS A 406 -6.98 -19.29 -6.49
C CYS A 406 -7.68 -18.05 -6.00
N TYR A 407 -7.39 -16.94 -6.65
CA TYR A 407 -7.91 -15.65 -6.25
C TYR A 407 -8.76 -15.17 -7.41
N THR A 408 -10.05 -15.45 -7.28
CA THR A 408 -11.05 -15.32 -8.34
C THR A 408 -11.73 -13.96 -8.30
N LEU A 409 -12.37 -13.62 -9.40
CA LEU A 409 -13.19 -12.41 -9.54
C LEU A 409 -14.62 -12.77 -9.96
N SER A 410 -15.60 -11.99 -9.53
CA SER A 410 -16.96 -12.03 -10.06
C SER A 410 -17.45 -10.62 -10.33
N LEU A 411 -17.58 -10.27 -11.61
CA LEU A 411 -17.96 -8.93 -12.05
C LEU A 411 -19.47 -8.74 -11.91
N ILE A 412 -19.90 -7.64 -11.30
CA ILE A 412 -21.31 -7.40 -10.99
C ILE A 412 -21.94 -6.51 -12.04
N GLY A 413 -23.15 -6.87 -12.49
CA GLY A 413 -23.96 -6.05 -13.39
C GLY A 413 -23.54 -6.10 -14.86
N VAL A 414 -22.71 -7.07 -15.25
CA VAL A 414 -22.24 -7.26 -16.65
C VAL A 414 -22.48 -8.70 -17.10
N ASN A 415 -22.68 -8.93 -18.40
CA ASN A 415 -22.71 -10.27 -18.95
C ASN A 415 -21.33 -10.66 -19.50
N ALA A 416 -21.01 -11.94 -19.43
CA ALA A 416 -19.78 -12.48 -20.00
C ALA A 416 -19.58 -12.14 -21.50
N SER A 417 -20.68 -12.06 -22.26
CA SER A 417 -20.68 -11.70 -23.68
C SER A 417 -20.28 -10.26 -23.95
N ASP A 418 -20.39 -9.40 -22.95
CA ASP A 418 -20.17 -7.96 -23.09
C ASP A 418 -18.70 -7.58 -22.79
N ILE A 419 -17.91 -8.53 -22.28
CA ILE A 419 -16.50 -8.33 -21.95
C ILE A 419 -15.64 -8.50 -23.22
N PRO A 420 -14.90 -7.47 -23.66
CA PRO A 420 -14.01 -7.57 -24.81
C PRO A 420 -12.95 -8.65 -24.61
N GLY A 421 -12.84 -9.56 -25.57
CA GLY A 421 -11.90 -10.70 -25.49
C GLY A 421 -12.39 -11.86 -24.61
N GLY A 422 -13.58 -11.76 -24.02
CA GLY A 422 -14.15 -12.77 -23.12
C GLY A 422 -13.63 -12.65 -21.67
N LEU A 423 -14.21 -13.45 -20.78
CA LEU A 423 -13.81 -13.47 -19.37
C LEU A 423 -12.43 -14.13 -19.21
N PRO A 424 -11.48 -13.49 -18.50
CA PRO A 424 -10.25 -14.16 -18.07
C PRO A 424 -10.57 -15.39 -17.22
N GLU A 425 -9.72 -16.41 -17.31
CA GLU A 425 -9.85 -17.60 -16.47
C GLU A 425 -9.85 -17.24 -14.98
N GLY A 426 -10.72 -17.87 -14.18
CA GLY A 426 -10.92 -17.49 -12.77
C GLY A 426 -11.82 -16.27 -12.57
N THR A 427 -12.45 -15.75 -13.64
CA THR A 427 -13.45 -14.68 -13.57
C THR A 427 -14.84 -15.22 -13.92
N SER A 428 -15.84 -14.80 -13.14
CA SER A 428 -17.26 -15.02 -13.40
C SER A 428 -18.01 -13.69 -13.48
N THR A 429 -19.31 -13.74 -13.74
CA THR A 429 -20.19 -12.57 -13.75
C THR A 429 -21.46 -12.86 -12.98
N THR A 430 -22.02 -11.86 -12.31
CA THR A 430 -23.32 -11.95 -11.66
C THR A 430 -24.20 -10.76 -12.04
N PRO A 431 -25.47 -10.99 -12.42
CA PRO A 431 -26.31 -9.94 -12.99
C PRO A 431 -26.89 -8.95 -11.94
N ASN A 432 -26.91 -9.32 -10.65
CA ASN A 432 -27.66 -8.56 -9.65
C ASN A 432 -26.73 -7.76 -8.72
N HIS A 433 -26.97 -6.44 -8.65
CA HIS A 433 -26.47 -5.62 -7.55
C HIS A 433 -27.24 -5.94 -6.27
N GLU A 434 -26.51 -6.13 -5.18
CA GLU A 434 -27.06 -6.35 -3.84
C GLU A 434 -27.12 -5.04 -3.06
N ALA A 435 -28.05 -4.93 -2.10
CA ALA A 435 -28.44 -3.67 -1.44
C ALA A 435 -27.32 -2.90 -0.69
N GLY A 436 -26.13 -3.47 -0.56
CA GLY A 436 -24.95 -2.85 0.08
C GLY A 436 -23.86 -2.38 -0.88
N MET A 437 -24.10 -2.46 -2.19
CA MET A 437 -23.13 -2.07 -3.23
C MET A 437 -23.67 -0.92 -4.07
N SER A 438 -22.76 -0.07 -4.53
CA SER A 438 -23.07 1.09 -5.37
C SER A 438 -22.02 1.27 -6.45
N GLY A 439 -22.43 1.77 -7.61
CA GLY A 439 -21.51 1.99 -8.74
C GLY A 439 -20.82 0.70 -9.20
N THR A 440 -19.66 0.84 -9.84
CA THR A 440 -18.88 -0.30 -10.32
C THR A 440 -18.40 -1.15 -9.13
N SER A 441 -18.74 -2.44 -9.16
CA SER A 441 -18.50 -3.36 -8.07
C SER A 441 -18.10 -4.74 -8.58
N PHE A 442 -17.33 -5.48 -7.80
CA PHE A 442 -16.99 -6.88 -8.07
C PHE A 442 -16.70 -7.63 -6.77
N TYR A 443 -16.98 -8.93 -6.77
CA TYR A 443 -16.51 -9.82 -5.73
C TYR A 443 -15.08 -10.28 -6.04
N LEU A 444 -14.31 -10.53 -4.98
CA LEU A 444 -12.99 -11.11 -5.05
C LEU A 444 -12.76 -12.04 -3.86
N GLY A 445 -11.78 -12.92 -4.01
CA GLY A 445 -11.30 -13.74 -2.91
C GLY A 445 -10.90 -15.14 -3.34
N GLY A 446 -10.70 -15.98 -2.34
CA GLY A 446 -10.20 -17.34 -2.48
C GLY A 446 -8.77 -17.46 -1.93
N PRO A 447 -8.28 -18.70 -1.86
CA PRO A 447 -8.88 -19.66 -0.97
C PRO A 447 -8.34 -19.51 0.47
N GLY A 448 -9.21 -19.67 1.46
CA GLY A 448 -8.82 -19.83 2.87
C GLY A 448 -8.33 -21.23 3.25
N THR A 449 -8.20 -22.16 2.29
CA THR A 449 -7.68 -23.51 2.47
C THR A 449 -6.92 -23.97 1.23
N ALA A 450 -5.90 -24.82 1.36
CA ALA A 450 -5.12 -25.31 0.24
C ALA A 450 -5.99 -26.11 -0.77
N ASN A 451 -6.45 -25.44 -1.83
CA ASN A 451 -7.01 -26.11 -3.00
C ASN A 451 -5.85 -26.76 -3.79
N ALA A 452 -6.02 -28.01 -4.23
CA ALA A 452 -5.03 -28.70 -5.07
C ALA A 452 -4.74 -27.93 -6.36
N ASP A 453 -5.77 -27.29 -6.94
CA ASP A 453 -5.64 -26.46 -8.15
C ASP A 453 -4.79 -25.22 -7.90
N CYS A 454 -4.77 -24.73 -6.65
CA CYS A 454 -3.92 -23.62 -6.25
C CYS A 454 -2.45 -23.95 -6.18
N GLN A 455 -2.11 -25.21 -5.89
CA GLN A 455 -0.72 -25.61 -5.83
C GLN A 455 -0.04 -25.58 -7.20
N ALA A 456 -0.83 -25.59 -8.29
CA ALA A 456 -0.36 -25.47 -9.66
C ALA A 456 -0.44 -24.04 -10.22
N ALA A 457 -1.03 -23.09 -9.48
CA ALA A 457 -1.16 -21.71 -9.94
C ALA A 457 0.21 -21.02 -9.92
N ASN A 458 0.61 -20.49 -11.08
CA ASN A 458 1.77 -19.62 -11.18
C ASN A 458 1.40 -18.23 -10.62
N PRO A 459 2.31 -17.55 -9.90
CA PRO A 459 2.11 -16.16 -9.52
C PRO A 459 1.82 -15.35 -10.79
N SER A 460 0.76 -14.55 -10.77
CA SER A 460 0.47 -13.70 -11.92
C SER A 460 1.52 -12.60 -12.00
N ILE A 461 2.03 -12.36 -13.21
CA ILE A 461 3.10 -11.38 -13.43
C ILE A 461 2.47 -9.98 -13.39
N ALA A 462 2.12 -9.48 -12.21
CA ALA A 462 1.47 -8.17 -12.05
C ALA A 462 2.40 -6.98 -12.36
N SER A 463 3.71 -7.19 -12.56
CA SER A 463 4.67 -6.10 -12.78
C SER A 463 5.27 -6.01 -14.20
N ARG A 464 4.98 -6.94 -15.13
CA ARG A 464 5.51 -6.84 -16.51
C ARG A 464 4.62 -6.05 -17.47
N SER A 465 3.36 -5.79 -17.13
CA SER A 465 2.38 -5.21 -18.06
C SER A 465 2.48 -3.69 -18.25
N LEU A 466 3.52 -3.06 -17.71
CA LEU A 466 3.91 -1.68 -18.05
C LEU A 466 5.19 -1.63 -18.89
N ARG A 467 5.72 -2.75 -19.40
CA ARG A 467 6.89 -2.74 -20.30
C ARG A 467 6.56 -2.54 -21.78
#